data_AF-A0A402D3D7-F1
#
_entry.id   AF-A0A402D3D7-F1
#
_cell.length_a   1.000
_cell.length_b   1.000
_cell.length_c   1.000
_cell.angle_alpha   90.00
_cell.angle_beta   90.00
_cell.angle_gamma   90.00
#
_symmetry.space_group_name_H-M   'P 1'
#
loop_
_entity.id
_entity.type
_entity.pdbx_description
1 polymer ?
#
loop_
_entity_poly.entity_id
_entity_poly.type
_entity_poly.pdbx_seq_one_letter_code
_entity_poly.pdbx_strand_id
1 'polypeptide(L)'
;MSFYAYNIAIKGPTQAETASYFEGLGEIGVVTPQENGTTVFSSEDCTEKNHIERLARAASQRFACPALAMHNYDDALLWYQLIVNGQLADEYHSCPAYFDYGGRANIPEEPDGGNARTLCATWGIDNAWIPLIEGIFRETKNTTRDSPELSDEIRNFLWRGGELPSATSESEGSQFARALQALPQAMQDDFLSNFSQACIAAGVGDRTSEAASRFGFLQERGRHAALAAALGLPLSVLSLCSVEEEDMIPEGSILIGIDEEE
;
A
#
# COMPACT_ATOMS: atom_id res chain seq x y z
N MET A 1 3.69 -17.89 -9.71
CA MET A 1 4.72 -16.94 -10.17
C MET A 1 4.72 -15.85 -9.12
N SER A 2 5.85 -15.50 -8.52
CA SER A 2 5.86 -14.44 -7.51
C SER A 2 5.89 -13.09 -8.22
N PHE A 3 4.93 -12.23 -7.92
CA PHE A 3 4.79 -10.92 -8.53
C PHE A 3 5.37 -9.86 -7.59
N TYR A 4 6.20 -8.98 -8.14
CA TYR A 4 6.82 -7.88 -7.42
C TYR A 4 6.39 -6.58 -8.05
N ALA A 5 5.48 -5.88 -7.38
CA ALA A 5 5.14 -4.53 -7.81
C ALA A 5 6.00 -3.53 -7.08
N TYR A 6 6.76 -2.79 -7.86
CA TYR A 6 7.65 -1.74 -7.39
C TYR A 6 7.10 -0.40 -7.82
N ASN A 7 6.53 0.32 -6.86
CA ASN A 7 5.88 1.60 -7.09
C ASN A 7 6.72 2.73 -6.48
N ILE A 8 6.81 3.85 -7.18
CA ILE A 8 7.34 5.11 -6.64
C ILE A 8 6.23 6.15 -6.75
N ALA A 9 5.62 6.49 -5.63
CA ALA A 9 4.73 7.65 -5.57
C ALA A 9 5.58 8.92 -5.38
N ILE A 10 5.35 9.93 -6.21
CA ILE A 10 6.12 11.19 -6.20
C ILE A 10 5.13 12.34 -6.08
N LYS A 11 5.33 13.21 -5.10
CA LYS A 11 4.44 14.34 -4.84
C LYS A 11 4.94 15.61 -5.54
N GLY A 12 4.16 16.19 -6.44
CA GLY A 12 4.45 17.47 -7.08
C GLY A 12 4.58 17.42 -8.61
N PRO A 13 5.53 16.67 -9.20
CA PRO A 13 5.75 16.70 -10.63
C PRO A 13 4.53 16.19 -11.39
N THR A 14 4.33 16.72 -12.59
CA THR A 14 3.28 16.26 -13.49
C THR A 14 3.59 14.86 -14.01
N GLN A 15 2.56 14.21 -14.56
CA GLN A 15 2.71 12.89 -15.19
C GLN A 15 3.77 12.90 -16.32
N ALA A 16 3.74 13.92 -17.19
CA ALA A 16 4.68 14.05 -18.30
C ALA A 16 6.13 14.28 -17.84
N GLU A 17 6.34 15.10 -16.80
CA GLU A 17 7.67 15.29 -16.20
C GLU A 17 8.20 14.00 -15.56
N THR A 18 7.33 13.26 -14.90
CA THR A 18 7.66 11.97 -14.27
C THR A 18 8.03 10.94 -15.34
N ALA A 19 7.21 10.79 -16.38
CA ALA A 19 7.45 9.87 -17.50
C ALA A 19 8.75 10.20 -18.24
N SER A 20 8.94 11.46 -18.65
CA SER A 20 10.16 11.88 -19.35
C SER A 20 11.42 11.67 -18.51
N TYR A 21 11.32 11.81 -17.18
CA TYR A 21 12.46 11.57 -16.30
C TYR A 21 12.86 10.09 -16.25
N PHE A 22 11.91 9.18 -16.00
CA PHE A 22 12.19 7.75 -15.93
C PHE A 22 12.56 7.16 -17.30
N GLU A 23 11.92 7.61 -18.38
CA GLU A 23 12.31 7.26 -19.75
C GLU A 23 13.75 7.71 -20.04
N GLY A 24 14.14 8.91 -19.62
CA GLY A 24 15.51 9.41 -19.76
C GLY A 24 16.55 8.64 -18.95
N LEU A 25 16.14 7.86 -17.95
CA LEU A 25 16.99 6.91 -17.22
C LEU A 25 17.04 5.52 -17.89
N GLY A 26 16.24 5.29 -18.92
CA GLY A 26 16.09 4.00 -19.59
C GLY A 26 15.18 3.02 -18.83
N GLU A 27 14.33 3.52 -17.94
CA GLU A 27 13.39 2.69 -17.20
C GLU A 27 12.17 2.30 -18.04
N ILE A 28 11.66 1.09 -17.79
CA ILE A 28 10.46 0.55 -18.44
C ILE A 28 9.34 0.46 -17.41
N GLY A 29 8.15 0.91 -17.78
CA GLY A 29 6.96 0.76 -16.97
C GLY A 29 5.87 1.79 -17.24
N VAL A 30 5.12 2.12 -16.20
CA VAL A 30 3.88 2.89 -16.33
C VAL A 30 3.88 4.08 -15.38
N VAL A 31 3.52 5.27 -15.89
CA VAL A 31 3.29 6.47 -15.08
C VAL A 31 1.82 6.85 -15.07
N THR A 32 1.23 6.88 -13.87
CA THR A 32 -0.20 7.15 -13.66
C THR A 32 -0.55 8.62 -13.86
N PRO A 33 -1.81 8.96 -14.16
CA PRO A 33 -2.30 10.32 -14.00
C PRO A 33 -1.99 10.88 -12.61
N GLN A 34 -1.86 12.20 -12.53
CA GLN A 34 -1.66 12.86 -11.25
C GLN A 34 -2.98 12.94 -10.49
N GLU A 35 -3.03 12.37 -9.29
CA GLU A 35 -4.17 12.47 -8.37
C GLU A 35 -3.69 13.09 -7.07
N ASN A 36 -4.41 14.09 -6.55
CA ASN A 36 -4.06 14.82 -5.32
C ASN A 36 -2.62 15.39 -5.31
N GLY A 37 -2.10 15.73 -6.49
CA GLY A 37 -0.73 16.22 -6.64
C GLY A 37 0.34 15.12 -6.57
N THR A 38 -0.04 13.84 -6.68
CA THR A 38 0.87 12.70 -6.67
C THR A 38 0.77 11.94 -7.99
N THR A 39 1.93 11.63 -8.58
CA THR A 39 2.07 10.68 -9.68
C THR A 39 2.72 9.41 -9.17
N VAL A 40 2.48 8.29 -9.85
CA VAL A 40 3.08 7.01 -9.49
C VAL A 40 3.77 6.44 -10.72
N PHE A 41 5.02 6.04 -10.54
CA PHE A 41 5.73 5.22 -11.50
C PHE A 41 5.75 3.77 -11.00
N SER A 42 5.28 2.83 -11.81
CA SER A 42 5.43 1.39 -11.57
C SER A 42 6.43 0.83 -12.56
N SER A 43 7.47 0.18 -12.04
CA SER A 43 8.51 -0.48 -12.85
C SER A 43 8.08 -1.89 -13.24
N GLU A 44 8.33 -2.29 -14.48
CA GLU A 44 8.07 -3.65 -14.97
C GLU A 44 9.27 -4.60 -14.78
N ASP A 45 10.50 -4.07 -14.77
CA ASP A 45 11.74 -4.86 -14.76
C ASP A 45 12.50 -4.78 -13.42
N CYS A 46 11.88 -4.21 -12.39
CA CYS A 46 12.53 -4.17 -11.08
C CYS A 46 12.46 -5.56 -10.44
N THR A 47 13.61 -6.21 -10.30
CA THR A 47 13.74 -7.49 -9.55
C THR A 47 14.53 -7.32 -8.25
N GLU A 48 15.17 -6.15 -8.06
CA GLU A 48 16.04 -5.86 -6.92
C GLU A 48 15.52 -4.69 -6.06
N LYS A 49 15.37 -4.92 -4.75
CA LYS A 49 15.02 -3.87 -3.77
C LYS A 49 15.90 -2.61 -3.89
N ASN A 50 17.19 -2.79 -4.14
CA ASN A 50 18.13 -1.67 -4.22
C ASN A 50 17.89 -0.78 -5.46
N HIS A 51 17.24 -1.31 -6.50
CA HIS A 51 16.98 -0.55 -7.72
C HIS A 51 15.90 0.50 -7.49
N ILE A 52 14.75 0.11 -6.93
CA ILE A 52 13.64 1.05 -6.67
C ILE A 52 14.02 2.15 -5.68
N GLU A 53 14.84 1.84 -4.67
CA GLU A 53 15.35 2.83 -3.73
C GLU A 53 16.19 3.89 -4.45
N ARG A 54 17.13 3.47 -5.31
CA ARG A 54 17.97 4.41 -6.06
C ARG A 54 17.13 5.31 -6.95
N LEU A 55 16.15 4.74 -7.65
CA LEU A 55 15.23 5.50 -8.49
C LEU A 55 14.42 6.54 -7.69
N ALA A 56 13.84 6.14 -6.56
CA ALA A 56 13.07 7.06 -5.73
C ALA A 56 13.94 8.17 -5.12
N ARG A 57 15.20 7.87 -4.74
CA ARG A 57 16.17 8.89 -4.32
C ARG A 57 16.51 9.87 -5.43
N ALA A 58 16.80 9.35 -6.62
CA ALA A 58 17.15 10.16 -7.77
C ALA A 58 15.97 11.07 -8.16
N ALA A 59 14.73 10.53 -8.20
CA ALA A 59 13.52 11.29 -8.47
C ALA A 59 13.25 12.37 -7.41
N SER A 60 13.29 12.01 -6.12
CA SER A 60 13.11 12.95 -5.01
C SER A 60 14.11 14.10 -5.07
N GLN A 61 15.38 13.81 -5.37
CA GLN A 61 16.41 14.83 -5.53
C GLN A 61 16.17 15.69 -6.78
N ARG A 62 15.83 15.07 -7.91
CA ARG A 62 15.62 15.75 -9.20
C ARG A 62 14.47 16.75 -9.15
N PHE A 63 13.38 16.37 -8.50
CA PHE A 63 12.16 17.17 -8.40
C PHE A 63 12.08 17.99 -7.11
N ALA A 64 13.06 17.85 -6.20
CA ALA A 64 13.08 18.50 -4.90
C ALA A 64 11.78 18.29 -4.11
N CYS A 65 11.31 17.05 -4.10
CA CYS A 65 10.03 16.67 -3.52
C CYS A 65 10.08 15.31 -2.81
N PRO A 66 9.08 14.97 -1.97
CA PRO A 66 8.99 13.65 -1.38
C PRO A 66 8.70 12.57 -2.41
N ALA A 67 9.36 11.42 -2.25
CA ALA A 67 9.03 10.19 -2.95
C ALA A 67 8.81 9.05 -1.93
N LEU A 68 7.88 8.17 -2.23
CA LEU A 68 7.58 6.97 -1.46
C LEU A 68 7.85 5.76 -2.35
N ALA A 69 8.96 5.07 -2.12
CA ALA A 69 9.22 3.78 -2.73
C ALA A 69 8.43 2.72 -1.97
N MET A 70 7.60 1.95 -2.67
CA MET A 70 6.76 0.91 -2.10
C MET A 70 7.04 -0.42 -2.79
N HIS A 71 7.07 -1.48 -1.99
CA HIS A 71 7.20 -2.84 -2.49
C HIS A 71 6.16 -3.71 -1.78
N ASN A 72 5.34 -4.39 -2.58
CA ASN A 72 4.48 -5.47 -2.13
C ASN A 72 5.07 -6.80 -2.62
N TYR A 73 5.47 -7.66 -1.69
CA TYR A 73 6.01 -8.98 -2.00
C TYR A 73 4.91 -10.04 -1.79
N ASP A 74 4.32 -10.54 -2.89
CA ASP A 74 3.35 -11.65 -2.89
C ASP A 74 2.28 -11.57 -1.79
N ASP A 75 1.80 -10.34 -1.52
CA ASP A 75 0.78 -10.01 -0.51
C ASP A 75 1.15 -10.36 0.92
N ALA A 76 2.42 -10.65 1.13
CA ALA A 76 2.97 -11.13 2.38
C ALA A 76 3.70 -10.03 3.15
N LEU A 77 4.13 -8.98 2.45
CA LEU A 77 4.89 -7.87 3.01
C LEU A 77 4.43 -6.51 2.47
N LEU A 78 4.20 -5.56 3.37
CA LEU A 78 4.20 -4.13 3.09
C LEU A 78 5.54 -3.55 3.51
N TRP A 79 6.27 -3.00 2.54
CA TRP A 79 7.51 -2.27 2.77
C TRP A 79 7.45 -0.92 2.08
N TYR A 80 7.95 0.13 2.74
CA TYR A 80 8.19 1.40 2.08
C TYR A 80 9.47 2.10 2.56
N GLN A 81 9.98 2.99 1.73
CA GLN A 81 10.92 4.05 2.11
C GLN A 81 10.37 5.41 1.72
N LEU A 82 10.31 6.31 2.70
CA LEU A 82 10.03 7.72 2.50
C LEU A 82 11.33 8.47 2.28
N ILE A 83 11.43 9.13 1.14
CA ILE A 83 12.63 9.82 0.71
C ILE A 83 12.31 11.28 0.48
N VAL A 84 13.14 12.17 1.05
CA VAL A 84 12.98 13.62 0.95
C VAL A 84 14.32 14.22 0.52
N ASN A 85 14.31 14.95 -0.60
CA ASN A 85 15.51 15.53 -1.21
C ASN A 85 16.63 14.49 -1.41
N GLY A 86 16.26 13.26 -1.82
CA GLY A 86 17.19 12.14 -2.03
C GLY A 86 17.68 11.45 -0.74
N GLN A 87 17.30 11.92 0.44
CA GLN A 87 17.69 11.34 1.73
C GLN A 87 16.57 10.47 2.31
N LEU A 88 16.94 9.38 2.99
CA LEU A 88 15.97 8.52 3.66
C LEU A 88 15.45 9.26 4.89
N ALA A 89 14.15 9.52 4.92
CA ALA A 89 13.47 10.16 6.04
C ALA A 89 12.83 9.14 6.96
N ASP A 90 12.33 8.03 6.40
CA ASP A 90 11.66 6.97 7.13
C ASP A 90 11.66 5.65 6.32
N GLU A 91 11.59 4.52 6.99
CA GLU A 91 11.45 3.19 6.39
C GLU A 91 10.48 2.38 7.24
N TYR A 92 9.66 1.54 6.59
CA TYR A 92 8.75 0.63 7.27
C TYR A 92 8.84 -0.76 6.67
N HIS A 93 8.73 -1.77 7.53
CA HIS A 93 8.75 -3.17 7.14
C HIS A 93 7.72 -3.96 7.97
N SER A 94 6.64 -4.46 7.34
CA SER A 94 5.58 -5.14 8.09
C SER A 94 5.95 -6.51 8.67
N CYS A 95 7.03 -7.12 8.16
CA CYS A 95 7.56 -8.40 8.66
C CYS A 95 9.08 -8.50 8.44
N PRO A 96 9.93 -7.84 9.24
CA PRO A 96 11.39 -7.73 8.99
C PRO A 96 12.09 -9.08 8.74
N ALA A 97 11.69 -10.11 9.48
CA ALA A 97 12.23 -11.46 9.34
C ALA A 97 11.75 -12.24 8.08
N TYR A 98 10.96 -11.64 7.18
CA TYR A 98 10.31 -12.34 6.05
C TYR A 98 11.28 -13.08 5.11
N PHE A 99 12.49 -12.57 4.90
CA PHE A 99 13.47 -13.22 4.03
C PHE A 99 14.47 -14.12 4.79
N ASP A 100 14.46 -14.06 6.12
CA ASP A 100 15.35 -14.85 6.98
C ASP A 100 14.82 -16.28 7.24
N TYR A 101 13.67 -16.66 6.65
CA TYR A 101 13.00 -17.95 6.81
C TYR A 101 13.69 -19.15 6.14
N GLY A 102 15.01 -19.09 5.92
CA GLY A 102 15.85 -20.15 5.34
C GLY A 102 15.99 -21.45 6.14
N GLY A 103 15.00 -21.81 6.96
CA GLY A 103 14.91 -23.11 7.64
C GLY A 103 14.88 -23.02 9.16
N ARG A 104 13.66 -23.02 9.70
CA ARG A 104 13.24 -23.36 11.09
C ARG A 104 13.82 -22.51 12.24
N ALA A 105 12.86 -21.92 12.99
CA ALA A 105 12.94 -21.46 14.38
C ALA A 105 13.08 -19.95 14.67
N ASN A 106 12.77 -19.06 13.73
CA ASN A 106 12.64 -17.63 14.05
C ASN A 106 11.18 -17.26 14.29
N ILE A 107 10.94 -16.55 15.39
CA ILE A 107 9.65 -15.96 15.75
C ILE A 107 9.40 -14.83 14.74
N PRO A 108 8.19 -14.69 14.15
CA PRO A 108 7.87 -13.53 13.33
C PRO A 108 8.17 -12.25 14.13
N GLU A 109 9.04 -11.40 13.59
CA GLU A 109 9.31 -10.09 14.21
C GLU A 109 8.10 -9.17 13.98
N GLU A 110 7.85 -8.29 14.96
CA GLU A 110 6.83 -7.26 14.85
C GLU A 110 7.16 -6.29 13.71
N PRO A 111 6.16 -5.58 13.14
CA PRO A 111 6.42 -4.52 12.18
C PRO A 111 7.43 -3.49 12.72
N ASP A 112 8.43 -3.15 11.92
CA ASP A 112 9.48 -2.20 12.30
C ASP A 112 9.41 -0.91 11.47
N GLY A 113 9.86 0.19 12.08
CA GLY A 113 9.88 1.51 11.48
C GLY A 113 8.49 2.12 11.22
N GLY A 114 8.40 3.03 10.26
CA GLY A 114 7.17 3.69 9.84
C GLY A 114 6.61 4.66 10.87
N ASN A 115 7.08 5.90 10.83
CA ASN A 115 6.62 7.00 11.66
C ASN A 115 5.46 7.73 10.97
N ALA A 116 4.23 7.49 11.43
CA ALA A 116 3.04 8.08 10.83
C ALA A 116 3.07 9.62 10.87
N ARG A 117 3.71 10.23 11.88
CA ARG A 117 3.83 11.70 11.94
C ARG A 117 4.72 12.23 10.83
N THR A 118 5.89 11.61 10.63
CA THR A 118 6.81 11.98 9.56
C THR A 118 6.14 11.82 8.20
N LEU A 119 5.44 10.71 8.00
CA LEU A 119 4.72 10.43 6.77
C LEU A 119 3.60 11.45 6.52
N CYS A 120 2.71 11.69 7.51
CA CYS A 120 1.65 12.70 7.39
C CYS A 120 2.21 14.09 7.10
N ALA A 121 3.22 14.54 7.87
CA ALA A 121 3.80 15.87 7.69
C ALA A 121 4.43 16.02 6.31
N THR A 122 5.15 15.01 5.83
CA THR A 122 5.79 15.01 4.51
C THR A 122 4.76 14.99 3.39
N TRP A 123 3.69 14.21 3.55
CA TRP A 123 2.63 14.09 2.55
C TRP A 123 1.54 15.15 2.68
N GLY A 124 1.65 16.08 3.65
CA GLY A 124 0.69 17.18 3.84
C GLY A 124 -0.70 16.73 4.31
N ILE A 125 -0.76 15.66 5.08
CA ILE A 125 -2.00 15.06 5.59
C ILE A 125 -2.27 15.58 7.00
N ASP A 126 -3.54 15.78 7.34
CA ASP A 126 -3.95 16.28 8.65
C ASP A 126 -3.50 15.34 9.79
N ASN A 127 -3.11 15.92 10.93
CA ASN A 127 -2.66 15.17 12.10
C ASN A 127 -3.73 14.22 12.68
N ALA A 128 -5.01 14.45 12.39
CA ALA A 128 -6.11 13.56 12.75
C ALA A 128 -5.93 12.15 12.14
N TRP A 129 -5.21 11.99 11.03
CA TRP A 129 -4.95 10.71 10.39
C TRP A 129 -3.83 9.89 11.05
N ILE A 130 -2.99 10.51 11.90
CA ILE A 130 -1.84 9.84 12.53
C ILE A 130 -2.25 8.55 13.26
N PRO A 131 -3.29 8.53 14.12
CA PRO A 131 -3.70 7.29 14.78
C PRO A 131 -4.15 6.20 13.81
N LEU A 132 -4.82 6.57 12.71
CA LEU A 132 -5.25 5.59 11.70
C LEU A 132 -4.03 4.96 11.02
N ILE A 133 -3.07 5.78 10.60
CA ILE A 133 -1.86 5.30 9.91
C ILE A 133 -0.98 4.46 10.85
N GLU A 134 -0.85 4.85 12.12
CA GLU A 134 -0.21 3.97 13.12
C GLU A 134 -0.99 2.66 13.27
N GLY A 135 -2.34 2.71 13.31
CA GLY A 135 -3.18 1.51 13.33
C GLY A 135 -2.94 0.62 12.12
N ILE A 136 -2.70 1.19 10.93
CA ILE A 136 -2.34 0.44 9.72
C ILE A 136 -0.98 -0.26 9.88
N PHE A 137 0.03 0.43 10.41
CA PHE A 137 1.40 -0.10 10.57
C PHE A 137 1.55 -1.09 11.72
N ARG A 138 0.83 -0.88 12.83
CA ARG A 138 0.95 -1.69 14.05
C ARG A 138 -0.09 -2.79 14.15
N GLU A 139 -0.98 -2.91 13.16
CA GLU A 139 -1.86 -4.05 13.09
C GLU A 139 -1.00 -5.30 12.92
N THR A 140 -0.74 -6.01 14.01
CA THR A 140 -0.20 -7.36 13.91
C THR A 140 -1.26 -8.18 13.21
N LYS A 141 -0.89 -9.07 12.27
CA LYS A 141 -1.85 -10.05 11.76
C LYS A 141 -2.48 -10.69 12.99
N ASN A 142 -3.77 -10.45 13.20
CA ASN A 142 -4.56 -11.24 14.12
C ASN A 142 -4.66 -12.59 13.41
N THR A 143 -3.55 -13.33 13.41
CA THR A 143 -3.56 -14.68 12.90
C THR A 143 -4.53 -15.35 13.83
N THR A 144 -5.71 -15.58 13.32
CA THR A 144 -6.73 -16.51 13.79
C THR A 144 -6.17 -17.94 13.96
N ARG A 145 -4.85 -18.12 14.08
CA ARG A 145 -4.18 -19.30 14.60
C ARG A 145 -4.80 -19.74 15.93
N ASP A 146 -5.31 -18.82 16.74
CA ASP A 146 -5.95 -19.11 18.02
C ASP A 146 -7.48 -19.26 17.93
N SER A 147 -8.11 -18.97 16.78
CA SER A 147 -9.54 -19.23 16.54
C SER A 147 -9.84 -19.55 15.06
N PRO A 148 -9.70 -20.83 14.66
CA PRO A 148 -9.94 -21.29 13.29
C PRO A 148 -11.37 -20.98 12.80
N GLU A 149 -12.35 -21.01 13.70
CA GLU A 149 -13.77 -20.82 13.39
C GLU A 149 -14.06 -19.40 12.87
N LEU A 150 -13.50 -18.37 13.53
CA LEU A 150 -13.62 -16.98 13.07
C LEU A 150 -12.97 -16.79 11.69
N SER A 151 -11.88 -17.52 11.40
CA SER A 151 -11.18 -17.47 10.12
C SER A 151 -12.04 -18.02 8.97
N ASP A 152 -12.81 -19.08 9.21
CA ASP A 152 -13.64 -19.72 8.20
C ASP A 152 -14.94 -18.93 7.97
N GLU A 153 -15.53 -18.34 9.00
CA GLU A 153 -16.68 -17.43 8.86
C GLU A 153 -16.32 -16.18 8.06
N ILE A 154 -15.18 -15.54 8.38
CA ILE A 154 -14.70 -14.36 7.66
C ILE A 154 -14.35 -14.71 6.21
N ARG A 155 -13.70 -15.85 5.96
CA ARG A 155 -13.49 -16.33 4.59
C ARG A 155 -14.82 -16.57 3.87
N ASN A 156 -15.79 -17.24 4.50
CA ASN A 156 -17.09 -17.46 3.89
C ASN A 156 -17.80 -16.14 3.57
N PHE A 157 -17.68 -15.11 4.41
CA PHE A 157 -18.19 -13.77 4.12
C PHE A 157 -17.53 -13.18 2.87
N LEU A 158 -16.20 -13.17 2.80
CA LEU A 158 -15.45 -12.59 1.68
C LEU A 158 -15.74 -13.32 0.36
N TRP A 159 -15.86 -14.64 0.39
CA TRP A 159 -15.93 -15.48 -0.81
C TRP A 159 -17.36 -15.87 -1.23
N ARG A 160 -18.31 -15.98 -0.30
CA ARG A 160 -19.66 -16.54 -0.56
C ARG A 160 -20.80 -15.57 -0.37
N GLY A 161 -20.52 -14.34 0.04
CA GLY A 161 -21.56 -13.33 0.06
C GLY A 161 -22.42 -13.29 1.34
N GLY A 162 -22.03 -14.00 2.41
CA GLY A 162 -22.81 -14.13 3.66
C GLY A 162 -22.92 -12.84 4.50
N GLU A 163 -23.56 -12.94 5.66
CA GLU A 163 -23.56 -11.87 6.67
C GLU A 163 -22.22 -11.84 7.41
N LEU A 164 -21.76 -10.63 7.77
CA LEU A 164 -20.55 -10.47 8.56
C LEU A 164 -20.79 -10.98 9.99
N PRO A 165 -19.94 -11.86 10.55
CA PRO A 165 -20.14 -12.36 11.91
C PRO A 165 -20.22 -11.21 12.91
N SER A 166 -21.05 -11.35 13.93
CA SER A 166 -21.13 -10.37 15.02
C SER A 166 -19.82 -10.40 15.80
N ALA A 167 -19.18 -9.24 16.01
CA ALA A 167 -18.00 -9.14 16.86
C ALA A 167 -18.34 -9.65 18.27
N THR A 168 -17.64 -10.66 18.75
CA THR A 168 -17.79 -11.14 20.14
C THR A 168 -17.03 -10.18 21.07
N SER A 169 -17.46 -10.09 22.33
CA SER A 169 -16.85 -9.18 23.32
C SER A 169 -15.37 -9.46 23.64
N GLU A 170 -14.83 -10.58 23.18
CA GLU A 170 -13.42 -10.98 23.37
C GLU A 170 -12.51 -10.59 22.21
N SER A 171 -13.04 -10.16 21.06
CA SER A 171 -12.20 -9.44 20.09
C SER A 171 -12.06 -8.01 20.58
N GLU A 172 -11.05 -7.73 21.40
CA GLU A 172 -10.56 -6.36 21.53
C GLU A 172 -10.35 -5.83 20.12
N GLY A 173 -11.20 -4.89 19.69
CA GLY A 173 -11.23 -4.44 18.29
C GLY A 173 -9.82 -4.08 17.79
N SER A 174 -9.56 -4.40 16.53
CA SER A 174 -8.26 -4.14 15.90
C SER A 174 -7.79 -2.71 16.17
N GLN A 175 -6.47 -2.50 16.27
CA GLN A 175 -5.94 -1.15 16.51
C GLN A 175 -6.39 -0.21 15.40
N PHE A 176 -6.40 -0.70 14.16
CA PHE A 176 -6.99 -0.03 13.01
C PHE A 176 -8.47 0.34 13.21
N ALA A 177 -9.33 -0.60 13.61
CA ALA A 177 -10.77 -0.33 13.80
C ALA A 177 -11.01 0.74 14.87
N ARG A 178 -10.28 0.67 15.99
CA ARG A 178 -10.36 1.68 17.05
C ARG A 178 -9.89 3.05 16.57
N ALA A 179 -8.80 3.10 15.81
CA ALA A 179 -8.29 4.34 15.26
C ALA A 179 -9.24 4.96 14.22
N LEU A 180 -9.87 4.12 13.38
CA LEU A 180 -10.88 4.54 12.42
C LEU A 180 -12.09 5.16 13.12
N GLN A 181 -12.61 4.51 14.17
CA GLN A 181 -13.75 5.03 14.95
C GLN A 181 -13.45 6.35 15.68
N ALA A 182 -12.17 6.65 15.92
CA ALA A 182 -11.75 7.89 16.57
C ALA A 182 -11.71 9.11 15.61
N LEU A 183 -11.79 8.89 14.29
CA LEU A 183 -11.86 9.98 13.32
C LEU A 183 -13.22 10.69 13.36
N PRO A 184 -13.30 11.96 12.94
CA PRO A 184 -14.59 12.61 12.65
C PRO A 184 -15.39 11.81 11.61
N GLN A 185 -16.71 11.72 11.76
CA GLN A 185 -17.57 10.88 10.90
C GLN A 185 -17.37 11.17 9.40
N ALA A 186 -17.29 12.44 9.01
CA ALA A 186 -17.06 12.79 7.60
C ALA A 186 -15.74 12.20 7.05
N MET A 187 -14.68 12.20 7.87
CA MET A 187 -13.40 11.60 7.48
C MET A 187 -13.46 10.07 7.44
N GLN A 188 -14.26 9.45 8.31
CA GLN A 188 -14.50 8.01 8.27
C GLN A 188 -15.21 7.62 6.96
N ASP A 189 -16.25 8.36 6.59
CA ASP A 189 -17.04 8.10 5.38
C ASP A 189 -16.18 8.27 4.12
N ASP A 190 -15.42 9.36 4.04
CA ASP A 190 -14.48 9.62 2.94
C ASP A 190 -13.39 8.53 2.87
N PHE A 191 -12.80 8.16 4.02
CA PHE A 191 -11.82 7.09 4.09
C PHE A 191 -12.38 5.76 3.63
N LEU A 192 -13.54 5.34 4.15
CA LEU A 192 -14.15 4.05 3.82
C LEU A 192 -14.54 3.97 2.35
N SER A 193 -14.99 5.08 1.76
CA SER A 193 -15.25 5.16 0.31
C SER A 193 -13.96 4.93 -0.48
N ASN A 194 -12.90 5.69 -0.18
CA ASN A 194 -11.61 5.56 -0.86
C ASN A 194 -10.96 4.18 -0.62
N PHE A 195 -11.07 3.64 0.59
CA PHE A 195 -10.53 2.34 0.96
C PHE A 195 -11.27 1.21 0.25
N SER A 196 -12.60 1.30 0.09
CA SER A 196 -13.36 0.33 -0.71
C SER A 196 -12.92 0.34 -2.17
N GLN A 197 -12.76 1.51 -2.78
CA GLN A 197 -12.25 1.63 -4.16
C GLN A 197 -10.82 1.10 -4.30
N ALA A 198 -9.96 1.41 -3.33
CA ALA A 198 -8.60 0.88 -3.23
C ALA A 198 -8.58 -0.65 -3.11
N CYS A 199 -9.50 -1.24 -2.35
CA CYS A 199 -9.63 -2.69 -2.24
C CYS A 199 -10.06 -3.35 -3.56
N ILE A 200 -10.98 -2.72 -4.30
CA ILE A 200 -11.39 -3.20 -5.63
C ILE A 200 -10.19 -3.14 -6.58
N ALA A 201 -9.50 -2.00 -6.62
CA ALA A 201 -8.33 -1.80 -7.47
C ALA A 201 -7.18 -2.78 -7.15
N ALA A 202 -6.99 -3.16 -5.88
CA ALA A 202 -5.98 -4.15 -5.49
C ALA A 202 -6.38 -5.61 -5.78
N GLY A 203 -7.55 -5.85 -6.37
CA GLY A 203 -8.09 -7.19 -6.61
C GLY A 203 -8.46 -7.95 -5.32
N VAL A 204 -8.66 -7.24 -4.20
CA VAL A 204 -9.00 -7.87 -2.90
C VAL A 204 -10.50 -7.90 -2.61
N GLY A 205 -11.31 -7.30 -3.47
CA GLY A 205 -12.77 -7.27 -3.35
C GLY A 205 -13.31 -6.13 -2.48
N ASP A 206 -14.50 -5.67 -2.81
CA ASP A 206 -15.22 -4.55 -2.19
C ASP A 206 -15.47 -4.75 -0.68
N ARG A 207 -15.74 -5.99 -0.27
CA ARG A 207 -16.00 -6.43 1.10
C ARG A 207 -14.78 -6.41 2.03
N THR A 208 -13.58 -6.34 1.49
CA THR A 208 -12.35 -6.31 2.31
C THR A 208 -12.27 -5.08 3.19
N SER A 209 -12.75 -3.94 2.69
CA SER A 209 -12.80 -2.69 3.46
C SER A 209 -13.73 -2.81 4.69
N GLU A 210 -14.92 -3.39 4.52
CA GLU A 210 -15.87 -3.64 5.60
C GLU A 210 -15.29 -4.62 6.63
N ALA A 211 -14.74 -5.74 6.18
CA ALA A 211 -14.13 -6.72 7.07
C ALA A 211 -12.96 -6.09 7.87
N ALA A 212 -12.09 -5.33 7.20
CA ALA A 212 -10.96 -4.67 7.84
C ALA A 212 -11.39 -3.63 8.88
N SER A 213 -12.47 -2.87 8.61
CA SER A 213 -13.00 -1.88 9.55
C SER A 213 -13.51 -2.47 10.87
N ARG A 214 -13.79 -3.79 10.91
CA ARG A 214 -14.29 -4.48 12.10
C ARG A 214 -13.25 -5.40 12.75
N PHE A 215 -12.48 -6.11 11.94
CA PHE A 215 -11.59 -7.18 12.41
C PHE A 215 -10.11 -6.91 12.17
N GLY A 216 -9.75 -5.80 11.50
CA GLY A 216 -8.38 -5.54 11.04
C GLY A 216 -8.04 -6.28 9.75
N PHE A 217 -6.77 -6.16 9.33
CA PHE A 217 -6.35 -6.66 8.01
C PHE A 217 -6.16 -8.18 7.99
N LEU A 218 -6.82 -8.82 7.03
CA LEU A 218 -6.71 -10.27 6.80
C LEU A 218 -5.56 -10.62 5.84
N GLN A 219 -5.11 -9.65 5.05
CA GLN A 219 -4.05 -9.79 4.05
C GLN A 219 -3.33 -8.45 3.85
N GLU A 220 -2.05 -8.47 3.47
CA GLU A 220 -1.28 -7.23 3.35
C GLU A 220 -1.77 -6.36 2.21
N ARG A 221 -2.34 -6.89 1.12
CA ARG A 221 -2.96 -6.05 0.08
C ARG A 221 -4.04 -5.13 0.65
N GLY A 222 -4.86 -5.62 1.59
CA GLY A 222 -5.85 -4.79 2.28
C GLY A 222 -5.19 -3.68 3.11
N ARG A 223 -4.04 -3.96 3.73
CA ARG A 223 -3.24 -2.97 4.45
C ARG A 223 -2.62 -1.93 3.51
N HIS A 224 -2.09 -2.35 2.36
CA HIS A 224 -1.60 -1.45 1.30
C HIS A 224 -2.72 -0.53 0.81
N ALA A 225 -3.90 -1.10 0.54
CA ALA A 225 -5.06 -0.34 0.09
C ALA A 225 -5.50 0.70 1.13
N ALA A 226 -5.52 0.35 2.42
CA ALA A 226 -5.80 1.30 3.48
C ALA A 226 -4.75 2.41 3.57
N LEU A 227 -3.46 2.08 3.43
CA LEU A 227 -2.40 3.08 3.44
C LEU A 227 -2.53 4.04 2.26
N ALA A 228 -2.71 3.53 1.04
CA ALA A 228 -2.90 4.33 -0.16
C ALA A 228 -4.13 5.25 -0.03
N ALA A 229 -5.25 4.73 0.49
CA ALA A 229 -6.45 5.53 0.74
C ALA A 229 -6.23 6.62 1.80
N ALA A 230 -5.54 6.31 2.90
CA ALA A 230 -5.22 7.28 3.95
C ALA A 230 -4.25 8.38 3.46
N LEU A 231 -3.35 8.03 2.53
CA LEU A 231 -2.40 8.96 1.93
C LEU A 231 -2.95 9.71 0.71
N GLY A 232 -4.13 9.34 0.22
CA GLY A 232 -4.71 9.89 -1.01
C GLY A 232 -3.88 9.59 -2.26
N LEU A 233 -3.17 8.46 -2.28
CA LEU A 233 -2.38 8.02 -3.43
C LEU A 233 -3.31 7.61 -4.58
N PRO A 234 -2.87 7.74 -5.84
CA PRO A 234 -3.58 7.18 -6.99
C PRO A 234 -3.95 5.71 -6.75
N LEU A 235 -5.21 5.33 -6.95
CA LEU A 235 -5.68 3.95 -6.71
C LEU A 235 -4.95 2.93 -7.59
N SER A 236 -4.44 3.40 -8.73
CA SER A 236 -3.58 2.71 -9.66
C SER A 236 -2.30 2.12 -9.04
N VAL A 237 -1.77 2.69 -7.95
CA VAL A 237 -0.67 2.09 -7.17
C VAL A 237 -0.96 0.64 -6.80
N LEU A 238 -2.23 0.36 -6.52
CA LEU A 238 -2.69 -0.92 -6.01
C LEU A 238 -3.04 -1.90 -7.13
N SER A 239 -3.55 -1.37 -8.25
CA SER A 239 -3.81 -2.10 -9.49
C SER A 239 -2.53 -2.77 -10.02
N LEU A 240 -1.41 -2.03 -9.96
CA LEU A 240 -0.10 -2.49 -10.41
C LEU A 240 0.51 -3.54 -9.46
N CYS A 241 -0.06 -3.74 -8.27
CA CYS A 241 0.27 -4.83 -7.36
C CYS A 241 -0.42 -6.16 -7.69
N SER A 242 -1.37 -6.17 -8.64
CA SER A 242 -2.15 -7.35 -9.04
C SER A 242 -2.10 -7.54 -10.55
N VAL A 243 -0.91 -7.80 -11.11
CA VAL A 243 -0.70 -7.96 -12.56
C VAL A 243 -1.13 -9.35 -13.07
N GLU A 244 -2.09 -10.03 -12.42
CA GLU A 244 -2.68 -11.24 -13.03
C GLU A 244 -3.53 -10.90 -14.27
N GLU A 245 -3.82 -9.62 -14.53
CA GLU A 245 -4.55 -9.16 -15.71
C GLU A 245 -3.79 -8.02 -16.41
N GLU A 246 -3.36 -8.26 -17.65
CA GLU A 246 -2.78 -7.25 -18.57
C GLU A 246 -3.72 -6.04 -18.81
N ASP A 247 -4.97 -6.12 -18.36
CA ASP A 247 -6.04 -5.15 -18.60
C ASP A 247 -6.13 -3.99 -17.58
N MET A 248 -5.18 -3.89 -16.64
CA MET A 248 -5.30 -3.03 -15.46
C MET A 248 -4.39 -1.78 -15.49
N ILE A 249 -3.98 -1.34 -16.68
CA ILE A 249 -3.33 -0.03 -16.86
C ILE A 249 -4.41 1.06 -16.69
N PRO A 250 -4.27 1.97 -15.72
CA PRO A 250 -5.24 3.03 -15.50
C PRO A 250 -5.39 3.90 -16.75
N GLU A 251 -6.64 4.28 -17.08
CA GLU A 251 -6.91 5.17 -18.20
C GLU A 251 -6.10 6.48 -18.08
N GLY A 252 -5.46 6.87 -19.19
CA GLY A 252 -4.62 8.07 -19.23
C GLY A 252 -3.21 7.89 -18.69
N SER A 253 -2.78 6.68 -18.34
CA SER A 253 -1.38 6.40 -17.99
C SER A 253 -0.44 6.58 -19.20
N ILE A 254 0.82 6.90 -18.93
CA ILE A 254 1.89 6.95 -19.95
C ILE A 254 2.74 5.69 -19.78
N LEU A 255 2.88 4.94 -20.87
CA LEU A 255 3.84 3.83 -20.97
C LEU A 255 5.21 4.39 -21.33
N ILE A 256 6.26 3.93 -20.64
CA ILE A 256 7.65 4.31 -20.91
C ILE A 256 8.45 3.06 -21.26
N GLY A 257 9.31 3.16 -22.28
CA GLY A 257 10.24 2.09 -22.66
C GLY A 257 9.59 0.81 -23.20
N ILE A 258 8.27 0.83 -23.44
CA ILE A 258 7.55 -0.24 -24.14
C ILE A 258 7.51 0.18 -25.61
N ASP A 259 8.39 -0.40 -26.41
CA ASP A 259 8.33 -0.23 -27.86
C ASP A 259 6.99 -0.80 -28.34
N GLU A 260 6.14 0.04 -28.94
CA GLU A 260 4.86 -0.39 -29.54
C GLU A 260 5.05 -1.25 -30.82
N GLU A 261 6.25 -1.79 -31.09
CA GLU A 261 6.58 -2.65 -32.23
C GLU A 261 6.37 -4.13 -31.86
N GLU A 262 5.69 -5.02 -32.59
CA GLU A 262 5.07 -5.05 -33.93
C GLU A 262 3.99 -6.15 -33.95
#